data_AF-A0A8H4RB00-F1
#
_entry.id   AF-A0A8H4RB00-F1
#
_cell.length_a   1.000
_cell.length_b   1.000
_cell.length_c   1.000
_cell.angle_alpha   90.00
_cell.angle_beta   90.00
_cell.angle_gamma   90.00
#
_symmetry.space_group_name_H-M   'P 1'
#
loop_
_entity.id
_entity.type
_entity.pdbx_description
1 polymer ?
#
loop_
_entity_poly.entity_id
_entity_poly.type
_entity_poly.pdbx_seq_one_letter_code
_entity_poly.pdbx_strand_id
1 'polypeptide(L)'
;MASTIAHNMPALASTLSPTSISKLQMTTAQYRAAYTSKTTGNPHDKIVTGGIIILGPKILLVKRAATEIYYPNMFEFPSGNVDETDASILHSLIREVMEEIGLIIATVLSPEGGSLILISNPPTNMFQSLLRGALIASATISYVSAIPTISIKGSKFFTNGQQFFLKGVAYQGTPDDPLVNTSQCQSDATLMATIGTNTIRVYHVDPTQNHDGCMKAFSDAGIYVFLDLDTFTTSIVSNAPTWTETQFNAFSKVADAMQGYDNLGGFFIGNEVITNDAQSNAAPYVRAAAADIKAYMALKKYRQIPVGYSAADIAELRPMLQNYLACGTDQSQNIDFFGLNSYEWCGDSSFTVSGYANLQQMAQGYSIPIFFSETGCNTPKPRLFTDQAAIFSANMSDTWSGAIIYEWVEETNDYGVVTYPNGKIYSGAPTPLQPDFNNLQNQWKSVNPSGIAEASYTPTNSAPACPSATGGWQVDGSAAIPRLDTGIISAAAGNPVATPAASSVSSAAASVTTTAPGGAFAALPSNATAPYPAGNGTAPYANGTAPCSTITLTSLIPISTISSAVASTTPVGASTGPGGILVATGTPTTSANNGGVVSQSPLPATTSTQVSVNGAGVLTVRSTVAGLAMVFAGFLLL
;
A
#
# COMPACT_ATOMS: atom_id res chain seq x y z
N MET A 1 -14.46 -17.64 -17.30
CA MET A 1 -13.95 -17.90 -18.66
C MET A 1 -13.69 -19.40 -18.93
N ALA A 2 -14.49 -20.33 -18.38
CA ALA A 2 -14.23 -21.78 -18.52
C ALA A 2 -14.90 -22.45 -19.73
N SER A 3 -15.72 -21.72 -20.51
CA SER A 3 -16.38 -22.28 -21.71
C SER A 3 -15.49 -22.27 -22.96
N THR A 4 -14.30 -21.66 -22.93
CA THR A 4 -13.55 -21.33 -24.16
C THR A 4 -12.20 -22.05 -24.27
N ILE A 5 -11.74 -22.76 -23.23
CA ILE A 5 -10.46 -23.50 -23.26
C ILE A 5 -10.64 -24.97 -23.72
N ALA A 6 -11.87 -25.45 -23.83
CA ALA A 6 -12.17 -26.83 -24.28
C ALA A 6 -12.03 -27.06 -25.80
N HIS A 7 -11.68 -26.04 -26.59
CA HIS A 7 -11.72 -26.15 -28.06
C HIS A 7 -10.39 -26.42 -28.77
N ASN A 8 -9.25 -26.46 -28.07
CA ASN A 8 -7.94 -26.66 -28.75
C ASN A 8 -6.99 -27.62 -28.00
N MET A 9 -7.32 -28.91 -27.94
CA MET A 9 -6.33 -29.96 -27.62
C MET A 9 -6.01 -30.81 -28.86
N PRO A 10 -4.72 -31.07 -29.18
CA PRO A 10 -4.34 -32.03 -30.20
C PRO A 10 -4.63 -33.46 -29.71
N ALA A 11 -5.05 -34.33 -30.63
CA ALA A 11 -5.33 -35.73 -30.38
C ALA A 11 -4.07 -36.46 -29.84
N LEU A 12 -4.10 -36.84 -28.55
CA LEU A 12 -3.13 -37.73 -27.93
C LEU A 12 -3.69 -39.15 -27.94
N ALA A 13 -3.26 -39.93 -28.93
CA ALA A 13 -3.53 -41.36 -29.02
C ALA A 13 -2.25 -42.17 -28.74
N SER A 14 -2.46 -43.38 -28.18
CA SER A 14 -1.49 -44.45 -27.84
C SER A 14 -0.67 -44.16 -26.57
N THR A 15 -0.81 -44.87 -25.45
CA THR A 15 -1.14 -46.28 -25.20
C THR A 15 -1.88 -46.44 -23.86
N LEU A 16 -3.17 -46.76 -23.88
CA LEU A 16 -3.98 -46.98 -22.67
C LEU A 16 -5.08 -48.02 -22.95
N SER A 17 -5.47 -48.77 -21.92
CA SER A 17 -6.61 -49.71 -21.97
C SER A 17 -7.94 -48.92 -22.14
N PRO A 18 -8.85 -49.32 -23.06
CA PRO A 18 -10.05 -48.56 -23.39
C PRO A 18 -10.98 -48.29 -22.20
N THR A 19 -11.02 -49.18 -21.21
CA THR A 19 -11.96 -49.18 -20.08
C THR A 19 -11.57 -48.24 -18.94
N SER A 20 -10.29 -47.93 -18.76
CA SER A 20 -9.83 -47.00 -17.71
C SER A 20 -9.84 -45.56 -18.19
N ILE A 21 -9.56 -45.34 -19.48
CA ILE A 21 -9.82 -44.05 -20.13
C ILE A 21 -11.31 -43.73 -20.01
N SER A 22 -12.20 -44.70 -20.29
CA SER A 22 -13.63 -44.40 -20.32
C SER A 22 -14.14 -43.87 -18.98
N LYS A 23 -13.69 -44.38 -17.83
CA LYS A 23 -14.09 -43.88 -16.50
C LYS A 23 -13.55 -42.49 -16.19
N LEU A 24 -12.27 -42.23 -16.47
CA LEU A 24 -11.68 -40.90 -16.24
C LEU A 24 -12.25 -39.84 -17.20
N GLN A 25 -12.77 -40.26 -18.35
CA GLN A 25 -13.47 -39.39 -19.31
C GLN A 25 -14.95 -39.19 -18.98
N MET A 26 -15.51 -39.91 -18.00
CA MET A 26 -16.90 -39.70 -17.58
C MET A 26 -17.05 -38.42 -16.75
N THR A 27 -18.20 -37.77 -16.90
CA THR A 27 -18.68 -36.76 -15.94
C THR A 27 -19.11 -37.43 -14.64
N THR A 28 -19.23 -36.64 -13.56
CA THR A 28 -19.77 -37.08 -12.27
C THR A 28 -21.14 -37.75 -12.42
N ALA A 29 -22.03 -37.17 -13.22
CA ALA A 29 -23.36 -37.72 -13.48
C ALA A 29 -23.31 -39.05 -14.26
N GLN A 30 -22.47 -39.14 -15.30
CA GLN A 30 -22.28 -40.38 -16.06
C GLN A 30 -21.71 -41.49 -15.18
N TYR A 31 -20.75 -41.16 -14.32
CA TYR A 31 -20.16 -42.12 -13.39
C TYR A 31 -21.19 -42.63 -12.37
N ARG A 32 -21.99 -41.74 -11.77
CA ARG A 32 -23.06 -42.11 -10.83
C ARG A 32 -24.17 -42.94 -11.49
N ALA A 33 -24.47 -42.69 -12.75
CA ALA A 33 -25.44 -43.48 -13.51
C ALA A 33 -24.90 -44.86 -13.92
N ALA A 34 -23.59 -44.95 -14.22
CA ALA A 34 -22.95 -46.18 -14.67
C ALA A 34 -22.49 -47.09 -13.51
N TYR A 35 -22.26 -46.53 -12.32
CA TYR A 35 -21.69 -47.26 -11.19
C TYR A 35 -22.40 -46.95 -9.89
N THR A 36 -22.81 -48.00 -9.21
CA THR A 36 -23.41 -47.94 -7.87
C THR A 36 -22.45 -48.50 -6.82
N SER A 37 -22.65 -48.04 -5.59
CA SER A 37 -21.96 -48.56 -4.43
C SER A 37 -22.20 -50.06 -4.30
N LYS A 38 -21.12 -50.84 -4.26
CA LYS A 38 -21.19 -52.29 -4.02
C LYS A 38 -21.80 -52.64 -2.65
N THR A 39 -21.81 -51.69 -1.71
CA THR A 39 -22.28 -51.90 -0.34
C THR A 39 -23.76 -51.55 -0.18
N THR A 40 -24.23 -50.49 -0.84
CA THR A 40 -25.61 -49.98 -0.67
C THR A 40 -26.49 -50.17 -1.90
N GLY A 41 -25.92 -50.52 -3.05
CA GLY A 41 -26.64 -50.64 -4.33
C GLY A 41 -27.08 -49.30 -4.92
N ASN A 42 -26.89 -48.19 -4.20
CA ASN A 42 -27.27 -46.84 -4.60
C ASN A 42 -26.13 -46.14 -5.37
N PRO A 43 -26.43 -45.11 -6.19
CA PRO A 43 -25.42 -44.24 -6.77
C PRO A 43 -24.50 -43.66 -5.69
N HIS A 44 -23.22 -43.43 -6.02
CA HIS A 44 -22.27 -42.85 -5.08
C HIS A 44 -22.64 -41.42 -4.71
N ASP A 45 -22.69 -41.09 -3.41
CA ASP A 45 -22.99 -39.73 -2.91
C ASP A 45 -21.84 -38.75 -3.11
N LYS A 46 -20.60 -39.26 -3.05
CA LYS A 46 -19.37 -38.52 -3.29
C LYS A 46 -18.40 -39.36 -4.11
N ILE A 47 -17.65 -38.69 -4.98
CA ILE A 47 -16.59 -39.28 -5.79
C ILE A 47 -15.32 -38.50 -5.46
N VAL A 48 -14.23 -39.21 -5.15
CA VAL A 48 -12.92 -38.63 -4.84
C VAL A 48 -11.94 -39.14 -5.88
N THR A 49 -11.04 -38.27 -6.31
CA THR A 49 -9.97 -38.59 -7.25
C THR A 49 -8.63 -38.26 -6.62
N GLY A 50 -7.60 -39.06 -6.90
CA GLY A 50 -6.27 -38.88 -6.33
C GLY A 50 -5.19 -39.48 -7.22
N GLY A 51 -4.02 -38.86 -7.20
CA GLY A 51 -2.91 -39.18 -8.08
C GLY A 51 -1.69 -39.70 -7.33
N ILE A 52 -1.15 -40.84 -7.73
CA ILE A 52 0.17 -41.31 -7.27
C ILE A 52 1.21 -40.73 -8.21
N ILE A 53 2.04 -39.82 -7.70
CA ILE A 53 3.04 -39.12 -8.50
C ILE A 53 4.38 -39.80 -8.31
N ILE A 54 4.98 -40.23 -9.42
CA ILE A 54 6.29 -40.90 -9.40
C ILE A 54 7.36 -39.96 -9.95
N LEU A 55 8.41 -39.79 -9.14
CA LEU A 55 9.61 -39.03 -9.47
C LEU A 55 10.83 -39.98 -9.36
N GLY A 56 11.13 -40.68 -10.46
CA GLY A 56 12.15 -41.74 -10.46
C GLY A 56 11.73 -42.92 -9.58
N PRO A 57 12.53 -43.36 -8.58
CA PRO A 57 12.15 -44.44 -7.65
C PRO A 57 11.30 -43.95 -6.45
N LYS A 58 10.91 -42.67 -6.44
CA LYS A 58 10.21 -42.05 -5.30
C LYS A 58 8.74 -41.77 -5.65
N ILE A 59 7.90 -41.85 -4.63
CA ILE A 59 6.50 -41.43 -4.69
C ILE A 59 6.33 -40.16 -3.86
N LEU A 60 5.57 -39.20 -4.37
CA LEU A 60 5.24 -37.98 -3.63
C LEU A 60 3.98 -38.20 -2.78
N LEU A 61 4.07 -37.83 -1.50
CA LEU A 61 2.97 -37.78 -0.55
C LEU A 61 2.88 -36.37 0.03
N VAL A 62 1.67 -35.86 0.22
CA VAL A 62 1.41 -34.61 0.94
C VAL A 62 1.12 -34.93 2.40
N LYS A 63 1.56 -34.06 3.31
CA LYS A 63 1.26 -34.18 4.75
C LYS A 63 0.24 -33.12 5.12
N ARG A 64 -0.89 -33.54 5.68
CA ARG A 64 -1.92 -32.63 6.18
C ARG A 64 -1.41 -31.73 7.29
N ALA A 65 -1.86 -30.49 7.30
CA ALA A 65 -1.51 -29.53 8.33
C ALA A 65 -1.96 -30.02 9.72
N ALA A 66 -1.23 -29.65 10.77
CA ALA A 66 -1.59 -30.01 12.14
C ALA A 66 -2.92 -29.37 12.60
N THR A 67 -3.36 -28.32 11.91
CA THR A 67 -4.60 -27.57 12.17
C THR A 67 -5.82 -28.16 11.47
N GLU A 68 -5.66 -29.20 10.64
CA GLU A 68 -6.79 -29.87 9.98
C GLU A 68 -7.72 -30.52 10.99
N ILE A 69 -9.02 -30.27 10.85
CA ILE A 69 -10.04 -30.83 11.75
C ILE A 69 -10.22 -32.34 11.56
N TYR A 70 -9.86 -32.87 10.39
CA TYR A 70 -9.91 -34.29 10.07
C TYR A 70 -8.54 -34.78 9.64
N TYR A 71 -8.06 -35.84 10.30
CA TYR A 71 -6.78 -36.50 10.00
C TYR A 71 -5.54 -35.59 9.99
N PRO A 72 -5.34 -34.72 11.01
CA PRO A 72 -4.17 -33.85 11.07
C PRO A 72 -2.87 -34.65 11.09
N ASN A 73 -1.83 -34.12 10.44
CA ASN A 73 -0.51 -34.74 10.32
C ASN A 73 -0.44 -36.07 9.55
N MET A 74 -1.53 -36.54 8.95
CA MET A 74 -1.53 -37.74 8.13
C MET A 74 -0.94 -37.48 6.75
N PHE A 75 -0.32 -38.49 6.16
CA PHE A 75 0.16 -38.45 4.78
C PHE A 75 -0.92 -38.98 3.84
N GLU A 76 -1.15 -38.27 2.74
CA GLU A 76 -2.08 -38.67 1.68
C GLU A 76 -1.47 -38.45 0.29
N PHE A 77 -2.08 -39.04 -0.71
CA PHE A 77 -1.80 -38.67 -2.09
C PHE A 77 -2.50 -37.36 -2.40
N PRO A 78 -1.96 -36.54 -3.31
CA PRO A 78 -2.69 -35.39 -3.80
C PRO A 78 -4.05 -35.84 -4.33
N SER A 79 -5.13 -35.39 -3.69
CA SER A 79 -6.47 -35.93 -3.91
C SER A 79 -7.57 -35.01 -3.38
N GLY A 80 -8.74 -35.05 -4.02
CA GLY A 80 -9.89 -34.29 -3.57
C GLY A 80 -11.18 -34.71 -4.24
N ASN A 81 -12.23 -33.94 -4.00
CA ASN A 81 -13.57 -34.27 -4.47
C ASN A 81 -13.68 -33.98 -5.97
N VAL A 82 -14.40 -34.87 -6.68
CA VAL A 82 -14.84 -34.60 -8.05
C VAL A 82 -16.07 -33.69 -7.96
N ASP A 83 -15.93 -32.45 -8.40
CA ASP A 83 -17.01 -31.49 -8.38
C ASP A 83 -18.01 -31.74 -9.51
N GLU A 84 -19.26 -31.32 -9.32
CA GLU A 84 -20.28 -31.43 -10.38
C GLU A 84 -19.97 -30.55 -11.60
N THR A 85 -19.17 -29.50 -11.41
CA THR A 85 -18.71 -28.58 -12.46
C THR A 85 -17.53 -29.10 -13.25
N ASP A 86 -16.89 -30.20 -12.82
CA ASP A 86 -15.75 -30.77 -13.54
C ASP A 86 -16.21 -31.50 -14.82
N ALA A 87 -15.55 -31.18 -15.93
CA ALA A 87 -15.90 -31.76 -17.24
C ALA A 87 -15.73 -33.29 -17.30
N SER A 88 -14.81 -33.84 -16.50
CA SER A 88 -14.68 -35.28 -16.28
C SER A 88 -13.87 -35.56 -15.01
N ILE A 89 -13.86 -36.82 -14.55
CA ILE A 89 -13.03 -37.25 -13.39
C ILE A 89 -11.53 -37.00 -13.64
N LEU A 90 -11.06 -37.06 -14.89
CA LEU A 90 -9.69 -36.68 -15.27
C LEU A 90 -9.42 -35.20 -15.01
N HIS A 91 -10.38 -34.33 -15.33
CA HIS A 91 -10.23 -32.89 -15.11
C HIS A 91 -10.17 -32.57 -13.62
N SER A 92 -10.98 -33.26 -12.80
CA SER A 92 -10.86 -33.20 -11.34
C SER A 92 -9.48 -33.64 -10.88
N LEU A 93 -8.95 -34.76 -11.40
CA LEU A 93 -7.61 -35.24 -11.02
C LEU A 93 -6.51 -34.22 -11.32
N ILE A 94 -6.57 -33.61 -12.50
CA ILE A 94 -5.62 -32.56 -12.92
C ILE A 94 -5.75 -31.34 -12.01
N ARG A 95 -6.98 -30.92 -11.70
CA ARG A 95 -7.27 -29.79 -10.81
C ARG A 95 -6.71 -30.02 -9.41
N GLU A 96 -7.05 -31.14 -8.77
CA GLU A 96 -6.62 -31.46 -7.40
C GLU A 96 -5.09 -31.56 -7.28
N VAL A 97 -4.42 -32.21 -8.23
CA VAL A 97 -2.94 -32.29 -8.24
C VAL A 97 -2.31 -30.91 -8.42
N MET A 98 -2.89 -30.05 -9.24
CA MET A 98 -2.39 -28.69 -9.41
C MET A 98 -2.63 -27.83 -8.15
N GLU A 99 -3.80 -27.96 -7.53
CA GLU A 99 -4.20 -27.17 -6.35
C GLU A 99 -3.36 -27.52 -5.12
N GLU A 100 -3.09 -28.80 -4.88
CA GLU A 100 -2.43 -29.22 -3.64
C GLU A 100 -0.90 -29.13 -3.67
N ILE A 101 -0.28 -29.23 -4.85
CA ILE A 101 1.19 -29.27 -4.97
C ILE A 101 1.76 -28.45 -6.14
N GLY A 102 0.94 -27.76 -6.91
CA GLY A 102 1.41 -26.85 -7.97
C GLY A 102 2.07 -27.55 -9.18
N LEU A 103 1.83 -28.85 -9.38
CA LEU A 103 2.42 -29.61 -10.48
C LEU A 103 1.45 -29.79 -11.64
N ILE A 104 1.97 -29.66 -12.87
CA ILE A 104 1.20 -29.91 -14.09
C ILE A 104 1.37 -31.38 -14.48
N ILE A 105 0.25 -32.08 -14.66
CA ILE A 105 0.23 -33.46 -15.13
C ILE A 105 0.62 -33.49 -16.61
N ALA A 106 1.80 -34.04 -16.92
CA ALA A 106 2.25 -34.23 -18.31
C ALA A 106 1.63 -35.49 -18.93
N THR A 107 1.50 -36.57 -18.17
CA THR A 107 0.86 -37.82 -18.62
C THR A 107 0.29 -38.59 -17.44
N VAL A 108 -0.93 -39.13 -17.61
CA VAL A 108 -1.54 -40.10 -16.69
C VAL A 108 -1.33 -41.50 -17.26
N LEU A 109 -0.57 -42.32 -16.53
CA LEU A 109 -0.39 -43.73 -16.80
C LEU A 109 -1.36 -44.50 -15.90
N SER A 110 -2.39 -45.13 -16.45
CA SER A 110 -3.30 -45.96 -15.64
C SER A 110 -3.20 -47.43 -16.04
N PRO A 111 -2.79 -48.30 -15.10
CA PRO A 111 -3.17 -49.69 -15.06
C PRO A 111 -4.12 -49.88 -13.86
N GLU A 112 -5.40 -50.06 -14.14
CA GLU A 112 -6.43 -50.60 -13.24
C GLU A 112 -6.20 -50.47 -11.72
N GLY A 113 -6.78 -49.41 -11.12
CA GLY A 113 -6.94 -49.31 -9.66
C GLY A 113 -5.98 -48.36 -8.92
N GLY A 114 -5.11 -47.64 -9.63
CA GLY A 114 -4.34 -46.53 -9.09
C GLY A 114 -3.79 -45.69 -10.23
N SER A 115 -4.06 -44.39 -10.23
CA SER A 115 -3.56 -43.48 -11.29
C SER A 115 -2.11 -43.11 -10.99
N LEU A 116 -1.21 -43.40 -11.93
CA LEU A 116 0.22 -43.07 -11.85
C LEU A 116 0.50 -41.85 -12.73
N ILE A 117 1.15 -40.81 -12.21
CA ILE A 117 1.41 -39.57 -12.95
C ILE A 117 2.92 -39.39 -13.15
N LEU A 118 3.32 -39.16 -14.41
CA LEU A 118 4.68 -38.70 -14.75
C LEU A 118 4.66 -37.19 -15.05
N ILE A 119 5.64 -36.48 -14.51
CA ILE A 119 5.83 -35.04 -14.68
C ILE A 119 7.14 -34.81 -15.44
N SER A 120 7.10 -34.04 -16.52
CA SER A 120 8.30 -33.56 -17.22
C SER A 120 8.57 -32.11 -16.85
N ASN A 121 9.81 -31.79 -16.44
CA ASN A 121 10.25 -30.40 -16.32
C ASN A 121 10.19 -29.69 -17.69
N PRO A 122 9.70 -28.44 -17.78
CA PRO A 122 9.60 -27.76 -19.05
C PRO A 122 10.98 -27.30 -19.57
N PRO A 123 11.26 -27.38 -20.88
CA PRO A 123 12.44 -26.78 -21.49
C PRO A 123 12.36 -25.24 -21.47
N THR A 124 13.49 -24.63 -21.14
CA THR A 124 13.70 -23.22 -20.78
C THR A 124 13.37 -22.16 -21.83
N ASN A 125 12.98 -22.54 -23.05
CA ASN A 125 12.90 -21.62 -24.19
C ASN A 125 11.47 -21.34 -24.71
N MET A 126 10.43 -21.77 -23.99
CA MET A 126 9.03 -21.45 -24.30
C MET A 126 8.40 -20.42 -23.33
N PHE A 127 9.25 -19.69 -22.59
CA PHE A 127 8.87 -18.79 -21.50
C PHE A 127 8.49 -17.36 -21.92
N GLN A 128 8.43 -17.05 -23.22
CA GLN A 128 8.14 -15.67 -23.66
C GLN A 128 6.86 -15.47 -24.47
N SER A 129 6.21 -16.53 -24.96
CA SER A 129 5.04 -16.35 -25.85
C SER A 129 3.72 -16.97 -25.37
N LEU A 130 3.72 -17.77 -24.28
CA LEU A 130 2.50 -18.38 -23.71
C LEU A 130 2.10 -17.83 -22.32
N LEU A 131 2.95 -16.99 -21.71
CA LEU A 131 2.67 -16.25 -20.46
C LEU A 131 1.59 -15.15 -20.61
N ARG A 132 1.06 -14.94 -21.82
CA ARG A 132 0.01 -13.94 -22.08
C ARG A 132 -1.40 -14.52 -22.21
N GLY A 133 -1.57 -15.86 -22.21
CA GLY A 133 -2.87 -16.49 -22.50
C GLY A 133 -3.53 -17.30 -21.38
N ALA A 134 -2.77 -17.85 -20.42
CA ALA A 134 -3.30 -18.81 -19.43
C ALA A 134 -3.26 -18.31 -17.97
N LEU A 135 -2.90 -17.04 -17.73
CA LEU A 135 -2.94 -16.42 -16.41
C LEU A 135 -4.33 -15.82 -16.06
N ILE A 136 -5.35 -16.07 -16.89
CA ILE A 136 -6.71 -15.54 -16.74
C ILE A 136 -7.72 -16.69 -16.70
N ALA A 137 -7.67 -17.57 -15.70
CA ALA A 137 -8.81 -18.45 -15.40
C ALA A 137 -8.79 -19.21 -14.06
N SER A 138 -7.70 -19.21 -13.29
CA SER A 138 -7.67 -19.85 -11.95
C SER A 138 -7.05 -18.94 -10.90
N ALA A 139 -7.91 -18.12 -10.29
CA ALA A 139 -7.87 -17.70 -8.88
C ALA A 139 -9.01 -16.70 -8.63
N THR A 140 -10.18 -17.19 -8.26
CA THR A 140 -11.08 -16.47 -7.34
C THR A 140 -11.44 -17.40 -6.18
N ILE A 141 -10.42 -17.98 -5.57
CA ILE A 141 -10.36 -18.00 -4.11
C ILE A 141 -9.69 -16.67 -3.79
N SER A 142 -10.48 -15.67 -3.41
CA SER A 142 -9.95 -14.39 -2.94
C SER A 142 -9.26 -14.65 -1.61
N TYR A 143 -7.97 -14.98 -1.65
CA TYR A 143 -7.10 -14.56 -0.56
C TYR A 143 -7.16 -13.04 -0.60
N VAL A 144 -7.90 -12.43 0.33
CA VAL A 144 -7.71 -11.02 0.65
C VAL A 144 -6.31 -10.96 1.28
N SER A 145 -5.28 -10.82 0.45
CA SER A 145 -3.99 -10.36 0.94
C SER A 145 -4.23 -8.92 1.40
N ALA A 146 -3.95 -8.65 2.67
CA ALA A 146 -3.86 -7.27 3.11
C ALA A 146 -2.87 -6.52 2.22
N ILE A 147 -3.15 -5.24 1.95
CA ILE A 147 -2.23 -4.38 1.23
C ILE A 147 -0.86 -4.42 1.94
N PRO A 148 0.26 -4.67 1.24
CA PRO A 148 1.55 -4.75 1.89
C PRO A 148 1.89 -3.43 2.57
N THR A 149 2.49 -3.46 3.75
CA THR A 149 2.88 -2.22 4.44
C THR A 149 4.04 -1.53 3.74
N ILE A 150 4.12 -0.21 3.84
CA ILE A 150 5.28 0.56 3.38
C ILE A 150 6.42 0.39 4.40
N SER A 151 7.62 0.13 3.89
CA SER A 151 8.88 0.14 4.64
C SER A 151 9.83 1.21 4.09
N ILE A 152 10.83 1.59 4.91
CA ILE A 152 11.94 2.44 4.49
C ILE A 152 13.22 1.62 4.52
N LYS A 153 14.02 1.75 3.47
CA LYS A 153 15.40 1.28 3.44
C LYS A 153 16.24 2.37 2.80
N GLY A 154 17.19 2.93 3.55
CA GLY A 154 17.95 4.11 3.11
C GLY A 154 17.02 5.26 2.71
N SER A 155 17.30 5.89 1.57
CA SER A 155 16.53 7.03 1.05
C SER A 155 15.30 6.68 0.21
N LYS A 156 14.77 5.45 0.30
CA LYS A 156 13.67 4.98 -0.56
C LYS A 156 12.59 4.26 0.25
N PHE A 157 11.34 4.46 -0.18
CA PHE A 157 10.20 3.66 0.27
C PHE A 157 10.09 2.36 -0.53
N PHE A 158 9.60 1.30 0.10
CA PHE A 158 9.35 0.01 -0.53
C PHE A 158 7.99 -0.55 -0.12
N THR A 159 7.35 -1.25 -1.05
CA THR A 159 6.16 -2.08 -0.80
C THR A 159 6.26 -3.32 -1.67
N ASN A 160 5.91 -4.49 -1.13
CA ASN A 160 5.98 -5.77 -1.84
C ASN A 160 7.34 -6.04 -2.53
N GLY A 161 8.45 -5.64 -1.87
CA GLY A 161 9.81 -5.79 -2.38
C GLY A 161 10.19 -4.86 -3.54
N GLN A 162 9.36 -3.88 -3.88
CA GLN A 162 9.60 -2.91 -4.96
C GLN A 162 9.60 -1.48 -4.43
N GLN A 163 10.42 -0.61 -5.03
CA GLN A 163 10.42 0.81 -4.68
C GLN A 163 9.03 1.42 -4.89
N PHE A 164 8.54 2.11 -3.87
CA PHE A 164 7.28 2.82 -3.87
C PHE A 164 7.48 4.29 -4.21
N PHE A 165 6.68 4.79 -5.15
CA PHE A 165 6.62 6.21 -5.52
C PHE A 165 5.23 6.75 -5.24
N LEU A 166 5.15 7.85 -4.48
CA LEU A 166 3.91 8.51 -4.13
C LEU A 166 3.35 9.22 -5.37
N LYS A 167 2.19 8.80 -5.83
CA LYS A 167 1.30 9.54 -6.74
C LYS A 167 0.06 9.89 -5.95
N GLY A 168 0.14 11.01 -5.24
CA GLY A 168 -0.81 11.34 -4.20
C GLY A 168 -1.67 12.56 -4.46
N VAL A 169 -2.77 12.65 -3.71
CA VAL A 169 -3.63 13.84 -3.61
C VAL A 169 -3.83 14.19 -2.13
N ALA A 170 -3.83 15.47 -1.78
CA ALA A 170 -4.27 15.90 -0.47
C ALA A 170 -5.79 15.69 -0.33
N TYR A 171 -6.24 15.09 0.77
CA TYR A 171 -7.63 14.68 1.01
C TYR A 171 -8.11 15.22 2.36
N GLN A 172 -8.41 16.51 2.36
CA GLN A 172 -9.02 17.26 3.45
C GLN A 172 -9.82 18.40 2.80
N GLY A 173 -10.96 18.76 3.38
CA GLY A 173 -11.86 19.76 2.80
C GLY A 173 -12.55 20.63 3.84
N THR A 174 -12.55 20.18 5.09
CA THR A 174 -13.04 20.91 6.25
C THR A 174 -12.12 20.60 7.43
N PRO A 175 -12.25 21.30 8.57
CA PRO A 175 -11.58 20.91 9.81
C PRO A 175 -12.01 19.53 10.35
N ASP A 176 -13.10 18.96 9.84
CA ASP A 176 -13.62 17.68 10.30
C ASP A 176 -12.84 16.51 9.70
N ASP A 177 -12.86 15.38 10.40
CA ASP A 177 -12.23 14.14 9.98
C ASP A 177 -12.85 13.59 8.67
N PRO A 178 -12.11 13.50 7.56
CA PRO A 178 -12.63 13.02 6.29
C PRO A 178 -12.68 11.48 6.20
N LEU A 179 -12.16 10.76 7.20
CA LEU A 179 -12.01 9.30 7.24
C LEU A 179 -13.07 8.59 8.08
N VAL A 180 -14.24 9.23 8.32
CA VAL A 180 -15.33 8.64 9.12
C VAL A 180 -16.55 8.22 8.29
N ASN A 181 -16.68 8.68 7.05
CA ASN A 181 -17.82 8.36 6.19
C ASN A 181 -17.44 7.31 5.12
N THR A 182 -17.72 6.04 5.42
CA THR A 182 -17.36 4.90 4.56
C THR A 182 -17.85 5.05 3.12
N SER A 183 -19.11 5.44 2.90
CA SER A 183 -19.68 5.54 1.55
C SER A 183 -19.06 6.67 0.73
N GLN A 184 -18.70 7.77 1.41
CA GLN A 184 -17.99 8.87 0.78
C GLN A 184 -16.57 8.45 0.38
N CYS A 185 -15.81 7.89 1.33
CA CYS A 185 -14.47 7.35 1.09
C CYS A 185 -14.43 6.33 -0.06
N GLN A 186 -15.43 5.44 -0.15
CA GLN A 186 -15.56 4.50 -1.28
C GLN A 186 -15.78 5.19 -2.62
N SER A 187 -16.60 6.24 -2.66
CA SER A 187 -16.88 7.00 -3.87
C SER A 187 -15.65 7.77 -4.35
N ASP A 188 -14.93 8.42 -3.42
CA ASP A 188 -13.69 9.13 -3.70
C ASP A 188 -12.56 8.18 -4.11
N ALA A 189 -12.32 7.10 -3.35
CA ALA A 189 -11.32 6.09 -3.68
C ALA A 189 -11.55 5.45 -5.05
N THR A 190 -12.80 5.19 -5.43
CA THR A 190 -13.16 4.66 -6.75
C THR A 190 -12.72 5.62 -7.85
N LEU A 191 -12.98 6.93 -7.70
CA LEU A 191 -12.58 7.92 -8.70
C LEU A 191 -11.06 8.14 -8.71
N MET A 192 -10.42 8.20 -7.55
CA MET A 192 -8.96 8.28 -7.40
C MET A 192 -8.24 7.13 -8.13
N ALA A 193 -8.76 5.91 -8.02
CA ALA A 193 -8.21 4.76 -8.73
C ALA A 193 -8.21 4.94 -10.26
N THR A 194 -9.17 5.69 -10.83
CA THR A 194 -9.25 5.92 -12.29
C THR A 194 -8.12 6.81 -12.84
N ILE A 195 -7.46 7.58 -11.98
CA ILE A 195 -6.31 8.43 -12.35
C ILE A 195 -4.97 7.87 -11.88
N GLY A 196 -4.99 6.73 -11.16
CA GLY A 196 -3.79 6.04 -10.70
C GLY A 196 -3.20 6.62 -9.41
N THR A 197 -4.01 7.32 -8.61
CA THR A 197 -3.66 7.71 -7.24
C THR A 197 -3.34 6.47 -6.41
N ASN A 198 -2.23 6.50 -5.68
CA ASN A 198 -1.86 5.44 -4.74
C ASN A 198 -1.61 5.95 -3.32
N THR A 199 -1.73 7.26 -3.10
CA THR A 199 -1.47 7.90 -1.82
C THR A 199 -2.48 9.01 -1.57
N ILE A 200 -2.94 9.18 -0.34
CA ILE A 200 -3.59 10.41 0.12
C ILE A 200 -2.82 10.99 1.29
N ARG A 201 -2.80 12.32 1.38
CA ARG A 201 -2.42 13.01 2.60
C ARG A 201 -3.66 13.50 3.33
N VAL A 202 -3.80 13.17 4.60
CA VAL A 202 -4.89 13.62 5.47
C VAL A 202 -4.28 14.45 6.58
N TYR A 203 -4.77 15.67 6.79
CA TYR A 203 -4.17 16.59 7.76
C TYR A 203 -4.73 16.38 9.16
N HIS A 204 -6.00 15.99 9.30
CA HIS A 204 -6.61 15.84 10.62
C HIS A 204 -7.58 14.66 10.67
N VAL A 205 -7.51 13.92 11.78
CA VAL A 205 -8.48 12.89 12.16
C VAL A 205 -8.92 13.09 13.60
N ASP A 206 -10.12 12.64 13.92
CA ASP A 206 -10.61 12.51 15.28
C ASP A 206 -10.28 11.10 15.79
N PRO A 207 -9.33 10.94 16.73
CA PRO A 207 -8.90 9.62 17.21
C PRO A 207 -9.98 8.88 18.01
N THR A 208 -11.14 9.50 18.27
CA THR A 208 -12.26 8.86 18.96
C THR A 208 -13.25 8.17 18.01
N GLN A 209 -13.15 8.45 16.71
CA GLN A 209 -14.05 7.93 15.68
C GLN A 209 -13.55 6.57 15.14
N ASN A 210 -14.42 5.87 14.41
CA ASN A 210 -14.06 4.62 13.73
C ASN A 210 -13.66 4.92 12.27
N HIS A 211 -12.44 4.53 11.90
CA HIS A 211 -11.88 4.74 10.56
C HIS A 211 -11.87 3.47 9.70
N ASP A 212 -12.33 2.32 10.21
CA ASP A 212 -12.20 1.00 9.59
C ASP A 212 -12.76 0.99 8.16
N GLY A 213 -13.93 1.59 7.97
CA GLY A 213 -14.60 1.61 6.67
C GLY A 213 -13.88 2.45 5.63
N CYS A 214 -13.35 3.62 6.00
CA CYS A 214 -12.59 4.48 5.09
C CYS A 214 -11.20 3.91 4.81
N MET A 215 -10.48 3.45 5.85
CA MET A 215 -9.17 2.82 5.67
C MET A 215 -9.27 1.57 4.80
N LYS A 216 -10.33 0.77 4.96
CA LYS A 216 -10.63 -0.34 4.06
C LYS A 216 -10.93 0.12 2.62
N ALA A 217 -11.73 1.17 2.44
CA ALA A 217 -12.06 1.69 1.11
C ALA A 217 -10.81 2.12 0.32
N PHE A 218 -9.88 2.83 0.99
CA PHE A 218 -8.62 3.22 0.39
C PHE A 218 -7.68 2.02 0.16
N SER A 219 -7.60 1.10 1.13
CA SER A 219 -6.81 -0.14 1.01
C SER A 219 -7.26 -1.01 -0.17
N ASP A 220 -8.57 -1.21 -0.34
CA ASP A 220 -9.17 -1.96 -1.45
C ASP A 220 -8.87 -1.30 -2.82
N ALA A 221 -8.64 0.03 -2.84
CA ALA A 221 -8.22 0.78 -4.02
C ALA A 221 -6.69 0.86 -4.20
N GLY A 222 -5.89 0.24 -3.30
CA GLY A 222 -4.43 0.30 -3.33
C GLY A 222 -3.86 1.67 -2.92
N ILE A 223 -4.59 2.43 -2.11
CA ILE A 223 -4.25 3.78 -1.67
C ILE A 223 -3.76 3.78 -0.23
N TYR A 224 -2.56 4.31 -0.02
CA TYR A 224 -1.94 4.54 1.28
C TYR A 224 -2.30 5.91 1.85
N VAL A 225 -2.37 6.00 3.18
CA VAL A 225 -2.64 7.25 3.91
C VAL A 225 -1.36 7.73 4.58
N PHE A 226 -0.96 8.97 4.29
CA PHE A 226 0.02 9.71 5.08
C PHE A 226 -0.75 10.72 5.93
N LEU A 227 -0.58 10.66 7.24
CA LEU A 227 -1.45 11.35 8.20
C LEU A 227 -0.65 12.27 9.10
N ASP A 228 -1.04 13.54 9.18
CA ASP A 228 -0.52 14.46 10.17
C ASP A 228 -1.08 14.12 11.57
N LEU A 229 -0.21 14.12 12.58
CA LEU A 229 -0.56 13.76 13.97
C LEU A 229 -1.16 14.92 14.76
N ASP A 230 -0.90 16.16 14.31
CA ASP A 230 -1.40 17.34 14.97
C ASP A 230 -2.86 17.59 14.66
N THR A 231 -3.48 18.32 15.58
CA THR A 231 -4.79 18.93 15.41
C THR A 231 -4.62 20.44 15.41
N PHE A 232 -5.64 21.19 14.98
CA PHE A 232 -5.65 22.66 14.99
C PHE A 232 -5.27 23.30 16.34
N THR A 233 -5.39 22.57 17.45
CA THR A 233 -5.09 23.07 18.80
C THR A 233 -3.84 22.47 19.43
N THR A 234 -3.12 21.59 18.73
CA THR A 234 -1.98 20.84 19.27
C THR A 234 -0.70 20.97 18.45
N SER A 235 -0.73 21.72 17.35
CA SER A 235 0.45 22.02 16.54
C SER A 235 1.54 22.78 17.33
N ILE A 236 2.78 22.64 16.89
CA ILE A 236 3.90 23.42 17.43
C ILE A 236 3.81 24.85 16.85
N VAL A 237 3.77 25.85 17.72
CA VAL A 237 3.66 27.26 17.31
C VAL A 237 5.06 27.83 17.03
N SER A 238 5.30 28.26 15.79
CA SER A 238 6.62 28.68 15.28
C SER A 238 7.30 29.77 16.11
N ASN A 239 6.54 30.81 16.51
CA ASN A 239 7.08 32.00 17.18
C ASN A 239 7.28 31.82 18.69
N ALA A 240 6.72 30.77 19.27
CA ALA A 240 6.84 30.42 20.68
C ALA A 240 6.85 28.89 20.80
N PRO A 241 7.87 28.23 20.22
CA PRO A 241 7.82 26.80 20.04
C PRO A 241 7.91 26.10 21.39
N THR A 242 6.97 25.18 21.59
CA THR A 242 6.92 24.31 22.76
C THR A 242 6.61 22.89 22.31
N TRP A 243 7.14 21.93 23.06
CA TRP A 243 6.78 20.52 22.96
C TRP A 243 6.40 20.06 24.36
N THR A 244 5.10 19.88 24.56
CA THR A 244 4.50 19.66 25.87
C THR A 244 3.88 18.28 25.98
N GLU A 245 3.70 17.80 27.21
CA GLU A 245 2.99 16.55 27.47
C GLU A 245 1.57 16.54 26.86
N THR A 246 0.88 17.68 26.84
CA THR A 246 -0.44 17.80 26.21
C THR A 246 -0.40 17.53 24.71
N GLN A 247 0.58 18.11 23.99
CA GLN A 247 0.74 17.88 22.55
C GLN A 247 1.13 16.43 22.27
N PHE A 248 2.10 15.91 23.02
CA PHE A 248 2.52 14.51 22.93
C PHE A 248 1.37 13.53 23.16
N ASN A 249 0.55 13.75 24.19
CA ASN A 249 -0.61 12.92 24.48
C ASN A 249 -1.68 12.99 23.37
N ALA A 250 -1.88 14.15 22.75
CA ALA A 250 -2.80 14.28 21.62
C ALA A 250 -2.31 13.49 20.39
N PHE A 251 -1.04 13.65 20.03
CA PHE A 251 -0.42 12.93 18.92
C PHE A 251 -0.43 11.42 19.15
N SER A 252 -0.14 10.99 20.39
CA SER A 252 -0.15 9.57 20.77
C SER A 252 -1.53 8.93 20.60
N LYS A 253 -2.63 9.67 20.83
CA LYS A 253 -4.00 9.18 20.59
C LYS A 253 -4.29 8.95 19.11
N VAL A 254 -3.82 9.85 18.25
CA VAL A 254 -3.93 9.68 16.78
C VAL A 254 -3.12 8.47 16.33
N ALA A 255 -1.89 8.34 16.81
CA ALA A 255 -1.06 7.17 16.52
C ALA A 255 -1.72 5.85 16.97
N ASP A 256 -2.29 5.83 18.18
CA ASP A 256 -3.02 4.70 18.73
C ASP A 256 -4.22 4.27 17.87
N ALA A 257 -5.01 5.24 17.40
CA ALA A 257 -6.19 4.98 16.57
C ALA A 257 -5.82 4.41 15.19
N MET A 258 -4.69 4.83 14.63
CA MET A 258 -4.38 4.61 13.20
C MET A 258 -3.33 3.54 12.93
N GLN A 259 -2.49 3.18 13.91
CA GLN A 259 -1.34 2.28 13.67
C GLN A 259 -1.70 0.89 13.15
N GLY A 260 -2.93 0.43 13.43
CA GLY A 260 -3.41 -0.90 13.06
C GLY A 260 -3.72 -1.10 11.58
N TYR A 261 -3.74 -0.02 10.78
CA TYR A 261 -4.06 -0.10 9.36
C TYR A 261 -2.80 -0.33 8.51
N ASP A 262 -2.83 -1.35 7.66
CA ASP A 262 -1.68 -1.70 6.81
C ASP A 262 -1.39 -0.66 5.73
N ASN A 263 -2.42 0.05 5.25
CA ASN A 263 -2.26 1.17 4.32
C ASN A 263 -1.92 2.50 5.00
N LEU A 264 -1.66 2.55 6.32
CA LEU A 264 -1.04 3.72 6.92
C LEU A 264 0.45 3.75 6.52
N GLY A 265 0.78 4.65 5.60
CA GLY A 265 2.10 4.77 4.98
C GLY A 265 3.12 5.55 5.82
N GLY A 266 2.66 6.52 6.60
CA GLY A 266 3.53 7.31 7.48
C GLY A 266 2.76 8.37 8.25
N PHE A 267 3.40 8.90 9.29
CA PHE A 267 2.91 10.02 10.08
C PHE A 267 3.72 11.29 9.80
N PHE A 268 3.07 12.45 9.71
CA PHE A 268 3.74 13.74 9.80
C PHE A 268 3.66 14.26 11.24
N ILE A 269 4.80 14.71 11.78
CA ILE A 269 4.87 15.31 13.12
C ILE A 269 4.46 16.79 13.13
N GLY A 270 4.27 17.37 11.96
CA GLY A 270 3.82 18.73 11.79
C GLY A 270 3.89 19.15 10.33
N ASN A 271 3.08 20.14 10.00
CA ASN A 271 3.01 20.77 8.70
C ASN A 271 3.40 22.24 8.81
N GLU A 272 4.42 22.66 8.07
CA GLU A 272 4.86 24.06 7.97
C GLU A 272 4.96 24.77 9.33
N VAL A 273 5.42 24.06 10.36
CA VAL A 273 5.71 24.65 11.68
C VAL A 273 6.71 25.79 11.54
N ILE A 274 7.52 25.79 10.48
CA ILE A 274 8.44 26.87 10.12
C ILE A 274 7.98 27.40 8.76
N THR A 275 7.56 28.67 8.72
CA THR A 275 6.99 29.35 7.54
C THR A 275 7.86 30.51 7.02
N ASN A 276 8.87 30.94 7.77
CA ASN A 276 9.85 31.94 7.36
C ASN A 276 11.22 31.71 8.03
N ASP A 277 12.23 32.45 7.58
CA ASP A 277 13.62 32.34 8.01
C ASP A 277 13.82 32.62 9.52
N ALA A 278 13.06 33.57 10.07
CA ALA A 278 13.11 33.94 11.49
C ALA A 278 12.57 32.86 12.46
N GLN A 279 12.01 31.77 11.94
CA GLN A 279 11.38 30.69 12.72
C GLN A 279 12.21 29.40 12.78
N SER A 280 13.46 29.41 12.31
CA SER A 280 14.33 28.22 12.35
C SER A 280 14.51 27.64 13.76
N ASN A 281 14.38 28.46 14.81
CA ASN A 281 14.40 28.06 16.21
C ASN A 281 13.28 27.08 16.64
N ALA A 282 12.24 26.85 15.83
CA ALA A 282 11.24 25.82 16.08
C ALA A 282 11.70 24.41 15.67
N ALA A 283 12.74 24.28 14.84
CA ALA A 283 13.22 22.99 14.33
C ALA A 283 13.61 21.97 15.43
N PRO A 284 14.25 22.35 16.56
CA PRO A 284 14.51 21.43 17.66
C PRO A 284 13.25 20.78 18.24
N TYR A 285 12.12 21.49 18.26
CA TYR A 285 10.85 20.99 18.80
C TYR A 285 10.17 20.02 17.85
N VAL A 286 10.22 20.29 16.54
CA VAL A 286 9.80 19.31 15.51
C VAL A 286 10.58 18.01 15.65
N ARG A 287 11.91 18.12 15.81
CA ARG A 287 12.80 16.97 16.00
C ARG A 287 12.52 16.22 17.31
N ALA A 288 12.27 16.94 18.41
CA ALA A 288 11.90 16.36 19.70
C ALA A 288 10.56 15.61 19.63
N ALA A 289 9.56 16.19 18.97
CA ALA A 289 8.27 15.54 18.77
C ALA A 289 8.40 14.23 17.99
N ALA A 290 9.19 14.20 16.92
CA ALA A 290 9.43 12.99 16.14
C ALA A 290 10.12 11.92 16.99
N ALA A 291 11.15 12.30 17.75
CA ALA A 291 11.88 11.41 18.64
C ALA A 291 10.98 10.79 19.72
N ASP A 292 10.10 11.59 20.33
CA ASP A 292 9.23 11.16 21.43
C ASP A 292 8.08 10.28 20.94
N ILE A 293 7.47 10.59 19.78
CA ILE A 293 6.45 9.72 19.17
C ILE A 293 7.05 8.40 18.70
N LYS A 294 8.24 8.41 18.09
CA LYS A 294 8.95 7.16 17.73
C LYS A 294 9.26 6.31 18.97
N ALA A 295 9.72 6.94 20.05
CA ALA A 295 9.96 6.26 21.33
C ALA A 295 8.67 5.67 21.92
N TYR A 296 7.57 6.41 21.89
CA TYR A 296 6.25 5.93 22.31
C TYR A 296 5.81 4.70 21.52
N MET A 297 5.84 4.77 20.18
CA MET A 297 5.46 3.64 19.31
C MET A 297 6.33 2.40 19.54
N ALA A 298 7.64 2.60 19.78
CA ALA A 298 8.55 1.51 20.11
C ALA A 298 8.19 0.83 21.44
N LEU A 299 7.86 1.60 22.49
CA LEU A 299 7.43 1.07 23.78
C LEU A 299 6.09 0.31 23.69
N LYS A 300 5.17 0.80 22.85
CA LYS A 300 3.89 0.13 22.55
C LYS A 300 4.05 -1.09 21.64
N LYS A 301 5.24 -1.31 21.07
CA LYS A 301 5.55 -2.39 20.11
C LYS A 301 4.68 -2.34 18.86
N TYR A 302 4.39 -1.12 18.40
CA TYR A 302 3.69 -0.94 17.13
C TYR A 302 4.58 -1.32 15.96
N ARG A 303 3.93 -1.53 14.80
CA ARG A 303 4.63 -1.58 13.51
C ARG A 303 5.52 -0.33 13.38
N GLN A 304 6.67 -0.49 12.74
CA GLN A 304 7.60 0.61 12.48
C GLN A 304 7.05 1.52 11.37
N ILE A 305 6.02 2.28 11.69
CA ILE A 305 5.43 3.29 10.81
C ILE A 305 6.39 4.48 10.76
N PRO A 306 6.82 4.92 9.57
CA PRO A 306 7.71 6.07 9.44
C PRO A 306 7.09 7.36 10.01
N VAL A 307 7.89 8.18 10.68
CA VAL A 307 7.49 9.51 11.19
C VAL A 307 8.33 10.60 10.51
N GLY A 308 7.70 11.43 9.70
CA GLY A 308 8.32 12.50 8.93
C GLY A 308 7.86 13.90 9.32
N TYR A 309 8.22 14.88 8.50
CA TYR A 309 7.83 16.28 8.63
C TYR A 309 7.54 16.88 7.26
N SER A 310 6.53 17.75 7.17
CA SER A 310 6.17 18.50 5.96
C SER A 310 6.61 19.95 6.10
N ALA A 311 7.57 20.38 5.28
CA ALA A 311 8.17 21.70 5.34
C ALA A 311 7.62 22.66 4.29
N ALA A 312 7.52 23.95 4.64
CA ALA A 312 7.32 25.03 3.68
C ALA A 312 8.60 25.25 2.85
N ASP A 313 8.45 25.70 1.61
CA ASP A 313 9.56 25.97 0.71
C ASP A 313 10.19 27.36 0.93
N ILE A 314 11.09 27.45 1.92
CA ILE A 314 11.76 28.71 2.32
C ILE A 314 13.20 28.70 1.81
N ALA A 315 13.52 29.56 0.83
CA ALA A 315 14.82 29.61 0.16
C ALA A 315 16.00 29.72 1.14
N GLU A 316 15.87 30.58 2.16
CA GLU A 316 16.90 30.88 3.15
C GLU A 316 17.20 29.71 4.10
N LEU A 317 16.25 28.77 4.25
CA LEU A 317 16.39 27.62 5.14
C LEU A 317 16.77 26.34 4.41
N ARG A 318 16.80 26.35 3.07
CA ARG A 318 17.20 25.18 2.26
C ARG A 318 18.73 25.11 2.12
N PRO A 319 19.35 23.92 2.21
CA PRO A 319 18.84 22.64 2.72
C PRO A 319 19.04 22.47 4.24
N MET A 320 19.29 23.55 4.99
CA MET A 320 19.61 23.46 6.42
C MET A 320 18.49 22.80 7.22
N LEU A 321 17.22 23.10 6.95
CA LEU A 321 16.09 22.49 7.66
C LEU A 321 16.02 20.98 7.46
N GLN A 322 16.02 20.49 6.20
CA GLN A 322 16.01 19.04 5.93
C GLN A 322 17.23 18.36 6.55
N ASN A 323 18.42 18.95 6.42
CA ASN A 323 19.64 18.35 6.95
C ASN A 323 19.60 18.28 8.48
N TYR A 324 19.13 19.32 9.16
CA TYR A 324 19.02 19.32 10.62
C TYR A 324 18.10 18.20 11.15
N LEU A 325 16.97 17.95 10.48
CA LEU A 325 16.01 16.94 10.93
C LEU A 325 16.50 15.50 10.70
N ALA A 326 17.50 15.30 9.83
CA ALA A 326 18.07 14.00 9.49
C ALA A 326 19.53 13.80 9.95
N CYS A 327 20.15 14.80 10.57
CA CYS A 327 21.58 14.76 10.89
C CYS A 327 21.91 13.98 12.17
N GLY A 328 23.19 13.83 12.48
CA GLY A 328 23.67 13.31 13.76
C GLY A 328 23.75 11.79 13.83
N THR A 329 24.32 11.28 14.91
CA THR A 329 24.61 9.84 15.07
C THR A 329 23.44 9.06 15.66
N ASP A 330 22.58 9.71 16.44
CA ASP A 330 21.40 9.09 17.04
C ASP A 330 20.19 9.21 16.09
N GLN A 331 20.02 8.19 15.24
CA GLN A 331 18.92 8.13 14.27
C GLN A 331 17.54 8.00 14.92
N SER A 332 17.45 7.63 16.21
CA SER A 332 16.17 7.59 16.92
C SER A 332 15.56 8.98 17.11
N GLN A 333 16.39 10.02 17.03
CA GLN A 333 15.98 11.43 17.13
C GLN A 333 15.71 12.08 15.77
N ASN A 334 15.86 11.34 14.67
CA ASN A 334 15.70 11.87 13.33
C ASN A 334 14.29 11.58 12.83
N ILE A 335 13.82 12.43 11.91
CA ILE A 335 12.67 12.08 11.08
C ILE A 335 13.04 10.93 10.14
N ASP A 336 12.06 10.13 9.77
CA ASP A 336 12.23 8.98 8.89
C ASP A 336 12.04 9.35 7.41
N PHE A 337 11.33 10.44 7.10
CA PHE A 337 11.20 11.00 5.75
C PHE A 337 10.95 12.51 5.80
N PHE A 338 11.24 13.21 4.70
CA PHE A 338 11.03 14.65 4.57
C PHE A 338 10.06 14.96 3.42
N GLY A 339 8.99 15.68 3.73
CA GLY A 339 8.07 16.26 2.75
C GLY A 339 8.38 17.74 2.53
N LEU A 340 8.34 18.18 1.28
CA LEU A 340 8.42 19.61 0.91
C LEU A 340 7.12 20.06 0.22
N ASN A 341 6.48 21.08 0.77
CA ASN A 341 5.39 21.80 0.12
C ASN A 341 5.98 22.84 -0.83
N SER A 342 6.07 22.50 -2.12
CA SER A 342 6.76 23.33 -3.11
C SER A 342 5.86 23.66 -4.29
N TYR A 343 5.57 24.95 -4.41
CA TYR A 343 4.77 25.54 -5.48
C TYR A 343 5.61 26.28 -6.53
N GLU A 344 6.94 26.06 -6.58
CA GLU A 344 7.84 26.78 -7.52
C GLU A 344 7.52 26.50 -9.01
N TRP A 345 6.89 25.37 -9.33
CA TRP A 345 6.47 25.04 -10.69
C TRP A 345 5.06 25.56 -10.99
N CYS A 346 4.97 26.65 -11.72
CA CYS A 346 3.72 27.28 -12.15
C CYS A 346 3.55 27.28 -13.67
N GLY A 347 2.37 26.88 -14.15
CA GLY A 347 2.03 26.88 -15.58
C GLY A 347 2.90 25.94 -16.44
N ASP A 348 3.11 26.32 -17.70
CA ASP A 348 4.02 25.62 -18.62
C ASP A 348 5.47 26.02 -18.32
N SER A 349 6.07 25.31 -17.36
CA SER A 349 7.46 25.49 -16.94
C SER A 349 8.32 24.28 -17.32
N SER A 350 9.57 24.27 -16.87
CA SER A 350 10.51 23.16 -17.10
C SER A 350 11.38 22.95 -15.87
N PHE A 351 12.02 21.78 -15.78
CA PHE A 351 12.92 21.41 -14.67
C PHE A 351 13.96 22.49 -14.33
N THR A 352 14.48 23.20 -15.34
CA THR A 352 15.49 24.25 -15.16
C THR A 352 14.90 25.62 -14.83
N VAL A 353 13.67 25.92 -15.29
CA VAL A 353 13.04 27.23 -15.08
C VAL A 353 12.27 27.27 -13.76
N SER A 354 11.70 26.15 -13.33
CA SER A 354 10.85 26.07 -12.13
C SER A 354 11.61 26.17 -10.82
N GLY A 355 12.93 26.00 -10.80
CA GLY A 355 13.71 25.86 -9.57
C GLY A 355 13.92 24.41 -9.10
N TYR A 356 13.23 23.44 -9.73
CA TYR A 356 13.37 22.00 -9.39
C TYR A 356 14.79 21.47 -9.59
N ALA A 357 15.57 22.03 -10.52
CA ALA A 357 16.99 21.71 -10.65
C ALA A 357 17.81 22.06 -9.39
N ASN A 358 17.49 23.19 -8.73
CA ASN A 358 18.16 23.59 -7.48
C ASN A 358 17.72 22.71 -6.33
N LEU A 359 16.42 22.41 -6.23
CA LEU A 359 15.87 21.45 -5.26
C LEU A 359 16.54 20.08 -5.39
N GLN A 360 16.64 19.57 -6.62
CA GLN A 360 17.33 18.30 -6.89
C GLN A 360 18.80 18.37 -6.46
N GLN A 361 19.52 19.44 -6.80
CA GLN A 361 20.91 19.62 -6.40
C GLN A 361 21.09 19.60 -4.87
N MET A 362 20.17 20.22 -4.14
CA MET A 362 20.18 20.28 -2.67
C MET A 362 19.82 18.94 -2.00
N ALA A 363 19.02 18.11 -2.66
CA ALA A 363 18.59 16.79 -2.16
C ALA A 363 19.53 15.63 -2.55
N GLN A 364 20.52 15.86 -3.42
CA GLN A 364 21.47 14.83 -3.82
C GLN A 364 22.22 14.25 -2.60
N GLY A 365 22.25 12.92 -2.49
CA GLY A 365 22.92 12.22 -1.41
C GLY A 365 22.17 12.23 -0.07
N TYR A 366 20.93 12.74 -0.01
CA TYR A 366 20.12 12.73 1.20
C TYR A 366 19.83 11.29 1.66
N SER A 367 19.88 11.05 2.98
CA SER A 367 19.94 9.70 3.56
C SER A 367 18.59 9.03 3.80
N ILE A 368 17.51 9.81 3.83
CA ILE A 368 16.15 9.35 4.08
C ILE A 368 15.24 9.72 2.88
N PRO A 369 14.07 9.08 2.71
CA PRO A 369 13.16 9.42 1.64
C PRO A 369 12.76 10.90 1.69
N ILE A 370 12.77 11.52 0.51
CA ILE A 370 12.30 12.89 0.29
C ILE A 370 11.27 12.88 -0.83
N PHE A 371 10.19 13.64 -0.68
CA PHE A 371 9.15 13.78 -1.70
C PHE A 371 8.47 15.15 -1.56
N PHE A 372 7.68 15.53 -2.57
CA PHE A 372 6.84 16.71 -2.44
C PHE A 372 5.55 16.37 -1.71
N SER A 373 5.37 16.90 -0.50
CA SER A 373 4.17 16.69 0.30
C SER A 373 2.98 17.52 -0.19
N GLU A 374 3.26 18.60 -0.94
CA GLU A 374 2.28 19.37 -1.73
C GLU A 374 2.96 19.95 -3.00
N THR A 375 2.23 19.95 -4.11
CA THR A 375 2.58 20.56 -5.40
C THR A 375 1.32 21.04 -6.12
N GLY A 376 1.47 21.71 -7.26
CA GLY A 376 0.35 22.06 -8.14
C GLY A 376 -0.07 23.52 -8.03
N CYS A 377 0.90 24.44 -8.18
CA CYS A 377 0.66 25.88 -8.27
C CYS A 377 -0.52 26.18 -9.21
N ASN A 378 -1.54 26.87 -8.69
CA ASN A 378 -2.80 27.09 -9.40
C ASN A 378 -2.83 28.37 -10.25
N THR A 379 -1.68 29.05 -10.40
CA THR A 379 -1.56 30.27 -11.22
C THR A 379 -0.34 30.18 -12.14
N PRO A 380 -0.47 30.29 -13.47
CA PRO A 380 -1.71 30.49 -14.22
C PRO A 380 -2.61 29.24 -14.27
N LYS A 381 -3.92 29.46 -14.48
CA LYS A 381 -4.90 28.41 -14.80
C LYS A 381 -5.02 28.21 -16.33
N PRO A 382 -5.41 27.01 -16.80
CA PRO A 382 -5.59 25.78 -16.02
C PRO A 382 -4.27 25.17 -15.56
N ARG A 383 -4.29 24.31 -14.54
CA ARG A 383 -3.10 23.59 -14.11
C ARG A 383 -2.76 22.50 -15.13
N LEU A 384 -1.54 22.54 -15.66
CA LEU A 384 -1.06 21.57 -16.64
C LEU A 384 -0.41 20.34 -16.00
N PHE A 385 -0.03 20.43 -14.73
CA PHE A 385 0.64 19.39 -13.95
C PHE A 385 1.92 18.82 -14.62
N THR A 386 2.61 19.62 -15.43
CA THR A 386 3.83 19.19 -16.15
C THR A 386 5.02 18.95 -15.21
N ASP A 387 4.96 19.44 -13.97
CA ASP A 387 5.87 19.11 -12.88
C ASP A 387 5.89 17.61 -12.60
N GLN A 388 4.74 16.93 -12.70
CA GLN A 388 4.64 15.49 -12.48
C GLN A 388 5.53 14.70 -13.45
N ALA A 389 5.57 15.10 -14.73
CA ALA A 389 6.48 14.49 -15.70
C ALA A 389 7.96 14.64 -15.31
N ALA A 390 8.34 15.78 -14.71
CA ALA A 390 9.71 16.00 -14.23
C ALA A 390 10.03 15.20 -12.96
N ILE A 391 9.13 15.20 -11.97
CA ILE A 391 9.29 14.51 -10.68
C ILE A 391 9.51 13.01 -10.86
N PHE A 392 8.74 12.38 -11.77
CA PHE A 392 8.85 10.95 -12.06
C PHE A 392 9.84 10.62 -13.19
N SER A 393 10.59 11.60 -13.70
CA SER A 393 11.65 11.37 -14.68
C SER A 393 12.97 10.95 -14.02
N ALA A 394 13.89 10.41 -14.83
CA ALA A 394 15.23 10.03 -14.37
C ALA A 394 16.04 11.17 -13.73
N ASN A 395 15.68 12.45 -13.97
CA ASN A 395 16.35 13.58 -13.32
C ASN A 395 16.05 13.66 -11.81
N MET A 396 14.90 13.15 -11.36
CA MET A 396 14.43 13.32 -9.99
C MET A 396 14.07 12.00 -9.31
N SER A 397 13.56 10.99 -10.02
CA SER A 397 13.04 9.74 -9.43
C SER A 397 14.09 8.89 -8.69
N ASP A 398 15.37 9.12 -8.92
CA ASP A 398 16.44 8.47 -8.15
C ASP A 398 16.56 9.05 -6.73
N THR A 399 16.18 10.30 -6.52
CA THR A 399 16.26 11.03 -5.24
C THR A 399 14.87 11.24 -4.62
N TRP A 400 13.91 11.73 -5.39
CA TRP A 400 12.57 12.07 -4.96
C TRP A 400 11.63 10.86 -5.09
N SER A 401 10.90 10.58 -4.02
CA SER A 401 9.97 9.45 -3.92
C SER A 401 8.58 9.76 -4.47
N GLY A 402 8.44 10.78 -5.32
CA GLY A 402 7.17 11.19 -5.92
C GLY A 402 6.62 12.48 -5.33
N ALA A 403 5.30 12.65 -5.45
CA ALA A 403 4.61 13.86 -5.05
C ALA A 403 3.15 13.62 -4.66
N ILE A 404 2.63 14.54 -3.85
CA ILE A 404 1.23 14.69 -3.52
C ILE A 404 0.77 16.04 -4.08
N ILE A 405 -0.29 16.06 -4.89
CA ILE A 405 -0.87 17.30 -5.42
C ILE A 405 -1.85 17.90 -4.41
N TYR A 406 -1.89 19.22 -4.33
CA TYR A 406 -2.86 19.98 -3.54
C TYR A 406 -3.95 20.51 -4.49
N GLU A 407 -5.21 20.10 -4.41
CA GLU A 407 -5.79 19.07 -3.55
C GLU A 407 -6.96 18.34 -4.23
N TRP A 408 -7.54 17.33 -3.56
CA TRP A 408 -8.68 16.57 -4.10
C TRP A 408 -9.94 17.43 -4.22
N VAL A 409 -10.34 18.05 -3.10
CA VAL A 409 -11.61 18.75 -2.94
C VAL A 409 -11.50 20.19 -3.43
N GLU A 410 -12.48 20.66 -4.21
CA GLU A 410 -12.57 22.07 -4.54
C GLU A 410 -13.14 22.89 -3.39
N GLU A 411 -12.32 23.82 -2.91
CA GLU A 411 -12.66 24.83 -1.93
C GLU A 411 -12.61 26.24 -2.55
N THR A 412 -12.75 27.27 -1.71
CA THR A 412 -12.65 28.69 -2.12
C THR A 412 -11.24 29.11 -2.54
N ASN A 413 -10.24 28.26 -2.33
CA ASN A 413 -8.84 28.45 -2.71
C ASN A 413 -8.56 28.05 -4.18
N ASP A 414 -9.55 27.44 -4.87
CA ASP A 414 -9.48 26.93 -6.23
C ASP A 414 -8.33 25.95 -6.52
N TYR A 415 -8.07 25.00 -5.61
CA TYR A 415 -7.05 23.95 -5.78
C TYR A 415 -7.60 22.55 -6.05
N GLY A 416 -8.91 22.35 -5.99
CA GLY A 416 -9.52 21.03 -6.13
C GLY A 416 -9.42 20.45 -7.54
N VAL A 417 -9.49 19.12 -7.62
CA VAL A 417 -9.64 18.38 -8.87
C VAL A 417 -11.03 17.72 -8.99
N VAL A 418 -11.83 17.74 -7.92
CA VAL A 418 -13.24 17.33 -7.93
C VAL A 418 -14.12 18.31 -7.17
N THR A 419 -15.40 18.32 -7.50
CA THR A 419 -16.45 18.99 -6.73
C THR A 419 -17.52 17.99 -6.32
N TYR A 420 -18.45 18.42 -5.47
CA TYR A 420 -19.53 17.59 -4.95
C TYR A 420 -20.90 18.23 -5.23
N PRO A 421 -21.99 17.44 -5.19
CA PRO A 421 -23.34 17.94 -5.38
C PRO A 421 -23.64 19.21 -4.57
N ASN A 422 -24.13 20.24 -5.26
CA ASN A 422 -24.45 21.56 -4.69
C ASN A 422 -23.26 22.30 -4.06
N GLY A 423 -22.02 21.94 -4.40
CA GLY A 423 -20.81 22.54 -3.83
C GLY A 423 -20.57 22.17 -2.36
N LYS A 424 -21.31 21.18 -1.82
CA LYS A 424 -21.14 20.73 -0.44
C LYS A 424 -20.11 19.61 -0.39
N ILE A 425 -18.98 19.89 0.25
CA ILE A 425 -17.87 18.95 0.44
C ILE A 425 -18.38 17.66 1.09
N TYR A 426 -17.90 16.52 0.59
CA TYR A 426 -18.23 15.18 1.10
C TYR A 426 -19.73 14.85 1.11
N SER A 427 -20.48 15.33 0.12
CA SER A 427 -21.92 15.05 -0.01
C SER A 427 -22.29 14.29 -1.29
N GLY A 428 -21.85 13.04 -1.39
CA GLY A 428 -22.20 12.12 -2.48
C GLY A 428 -21.06 11.93 -3.48
N ALA A 429 -21.40 11.45 -4.67
CA ALA A 429 -20.39 11.09 -5.67
C ALA A 429 -19.58 12.34 -6.12
N PRO A 430 -18.24 12.28 -6.11
CA PRO A 430 -17.40 13.36 -6.62
C PRO A 430 -17.57 13.52 -8.14
N THR A 431 -17.54 14.76 -8.60
CA THR A 431 -17.58 15.15 -10.02
C THR A 431 -16.23 15.73 -10.42
N PRO A 432 -15.51 15.14 -11.40
CA PRO A 432 -14.25 15.69 -11.91
C PRO A 432 -14.37 17.16 -12.36
N LEU A 433 -13.45 18.01 -11.89
CA LEU A 433 -13.31 19.39 -12.36
C LEU A 433 -12.35 19.48 -13.54
N GLN A 434 -12.83 20.11 -14.60
CA GLN A 434 -12.11 20.21 -15.86
C GLN A 434 -11.57 21.62 -16.09
N PRO A 435 -10.39 21.76 -16.73
CA PRO A 435 -9.59 20.69 -17.34
C PRO A 435 -8.58 20.03 -16.38
N ASP A 436 -8.45 20.50 -15.14
CA ASP A 436 -7.39 20.08 -14.20
C ASP A 436 -7.37 18.57 -13.94
N PHE A 437 -8.53 17.93 -13.72
CA PHE A 437 -8.61 16.48 -13.51
C PHE A 437 -8.07 15.69 -14.72
N ASN A 438 -8.43 16.08 -15.95
CA ASN A 438 -7.93 15.42 -17.15
C ASN A 438 -6.45 15.70 -17.38
N ASN A 439 -5.97 16.92 -17.10
CA ASN A 439 -4.56 17.26 -17.21
C ASN A 439 -3.72 16.39 -16.27
N LEU A 440 -4.10 16.29 -14.99
CA LEU A 440 -3.43 15.43 -14.02
C LEU A 440 -3.47 13.95 -14.45
N GLN A 441 -4.65 13.45 -14.85
CA GLN A 441 -4.81 12.08 -15.34
C GLN A 441 -3.87 11.79 -16.53
N ASN A 442 -3.75 12.72 -17.47
CA ASN A 442 -2.89 12.55 -18.64
C ASN A 442 -1.40 12.51 -18.28
N GLN A 443 -0.98 13.34 -17.33
CA GLN A 443 0.40 13.29 -16.81
C GLN A 443 0.66 11.94 -16.16
N TRP A 444 -0.18 11.52 -15.21
CA TRP A 444 0.02 10.27 -14.47
C TRP A 444 -0.13 8.99 -15.31
N LYS A 445 -0.89 9.02 -16.41
CA LYS A 445 -0.91 7.95 -17.41
C LYS A 445 0.43 7.77 -18.14
N SER A 446 1.21 8.85 -18.28
CA SER A 446 2.46 8.86 -19.04
C SER A 446 3.70 8.58 -18.19
N VAL A 447 3.64 8.84 -16.88
CA VAL A 447 4.79 8.63 -15.98
C VAL A 447 4.93 7.17 -15.56
N ASN A 448 6.16 6.67 -15.68
CA ASN A 448 6.53 5.32 -15.26
C ASN A 448 7.96 5.34 -14.69
N PRO A 449 8.14 5.81 -13.44
CA PRO A 449 9.47 5.92 -12.85
C PRO A 449 10.11 4.53 -12.75
N SER A 450 11.40 4.44 -13.09
CA SER A 450 12.15 3.19 -12.93
C SER A 450 12.52 3.02 -11.46
N GLY A 451 11.88 2.07 -10.79
CA GLY A 451 12.21 1.71 -9.41
C GLY A 451 13.33 0.68 -9.31
N ILE A 452 13.86 0.50 -8.10
CA ILE A 452 14.77 -0.60 -7.74
C ILE A 452 14.05 -1.62 -6.85
N ALA A 453 14.37 -2.90 -7.01
CA ALA A 453 13.91 -3.95 -6.09
C ALA A 453 14.58 -3.78 -4.72
N GLU A 454 13.83 -3.94 -3.63
CA GLU A 454 14.31 -3.73 -2.25
C GLU A 454 15.53 -4.59 -1.93
N ALA A 455 15.52 -5.85 -2.38
CA ALA A 455 16.63 -6.79 -2.19
C ALA A 455 17.91 -6.38 -2.94
N SER A 456 17.78 -5.63 -4.04
CA SER A 456 18.91 -5.12 -4.82
C SER A 456 19.40 -3.74 -4.34
N TYR A 457 18.58 -3.03 -3.56
CA TYR A 457 18.97 -1.72 -3.06
C TYR A 457 19.97 -1.83 -1.91
N THR A 458 21.15 -1.24 -2.09
CA THR A 458 22.19 -1.13 -1.06
C THR A 458 22.39 0.35 -0.76
N PRO A 459 21.81 0.89 0.33
CA PRO A 459 21.97 2.29 0.69
C PRO A 459 23.45 2.67 0.89
N THR A 460 23.89 3.73 0.22
CA THR A 460 25.25 4.27 0.36
C THR A 460 25.29 5.65 1.02
N ASN A 461 24.13 6.32 1.11
CA ASN A 461 24.04 7.66 1.68
C ASN A 461 24.16 7.60 3.20
N SER A 462 24.96 8.49 3.77
CA SER A 462 25.08 8.69 5.22
C SER A 462 24.25 9.88 5.67
N ALA A 463 23.85 9.90 6.96
CA ALA A 463 23.20 11.05 7.56
C ALA A 463 23.97 12.35 7.25
N PRO A 464 23.28 13.45 6.90
CA PRO A 464 23.93 14.72 6.62
C PRO A 464 24.61 15.28 7.88
N ALA A 465 25.59 16.16 7.68
CA ALA A 465 26.14 16.93 8.78
C ALA A 465 25.07 17.86 9.37
N CYS A 466 25.04 18.01 10.69
CA CYS A 466 24.14 18.97 11.31
C CYS A 466 24.60 20.40 10.94
N PRO A 467 23.70 21.26 10.45
CA PRO A 467 24.07 22.62 10.07
C PRO A 467 24.53 23.43 11.28
N SER A 468 25.57 24.24 11.07
CA SER A 468 25.96 25.28 12.03
C SER A 468 25.06 26.50 11.87
N ALA A 469 24.90 27.28 12.94
CA ALA A 469 24.14 28.54 12.87
C ALA A 469 24.77 29.50 11.85
N THR A 470 23.92 30.13 11.02
CA THR A 470 24.26 31.14 10.02
C THR A 470 23.29 32.33 10.13
N GLY A 471 23.39 33.32 9.22
CA GLY A 471 22.50 34.49 9.23
C GLY A 471 21.00 34.15 9.10
N GLY A 472 20.66 33.09 8.35
CA GLY A 472 19.26 32.62 8.17
C GLY A 472 18.88 31.40 9.03
N TRP A 473 19.86 30.63 9.50
CA TRP A 473 19.63 29.43 10.32
C TRP A 473 20.14 29.64 11.74
N GLN A 474 19.24 29.70 12.72
CA GLN A 474 19.58 30.12 14.09
C GLN A 474 19.87 28.94 15.04
N VAL A 475 19.79 27.70 14.55
CA VAL A 475 19.93 26.51 15.40
C VAL A 475 21.36 25.98 15.33
N ASP A 476 21.95 25.74 16.49
CA ASP A 476 23.17 24.94 16.58
C ASP A 476 22.81 23.46 16.45
N GLY A 477 23.24 22.84 15.36
CA GLY A 477 23.05 21.43 15.07
C GLY A 477 23.55 20.45 16.14
N SER A 478 24.44 20.88 17.04
CA SER A 478 24.98 20.08 18.13
C SER A 478 24.23 20.23 19.47
N ALA A 479 23.32 21.20 19.56
CA ALA A 479 22.55 21.45 20.77
C ALA A 479 21.58 20.30 21.08
N ALA A 480 21.36 20.05 22.37
CA ALA A 480 20.35 19.10 22.81
C ALA A 480 18.95 19.57 22.39
N ILE A 481 18.14 18.65 21.88
CA ILE A 481 16.74 18.90 21.53
C ILE A 481 15.83 18.84 22.77
N PRO A 482 14.74 19.63 22.82
CA PRO A 482 13.85 19.74 23.99
C PRO A 482 12.87 18.55 24.08
N ARG A 483 13.39 17.35 24.37
CA ARG A 483 12.58 16.14 24.58
C ARG A 483 11.81 16.19 25.89
N LEU A 484 10.68 15.48 25.93
CA LEU A 484 9.98 15.20 27.18
C LEU A 484 10.78 14.25 28.08
N ASP A 485 10.48 14.27 29.38
CA ASP A 485 11.03 13.30 30.31
C ASP A 485 10.60 11.88 29.90
N THR A 486 11.55 10.94 29.90
CA THR A 486 11.29 9.56 29.48
C THR A 486 10.23 8.84 30.31
N GLY A 487 10.00 9.28 31.56
CA GLY A 487 8.93 8.81 32.43
C GLY A 487 7.54 9.21 31.94
N ILE A 488 7.37 10.38 31.31
CA ILE A 488 6.12 10.79 30.67
C ILE A 488 5.79 9.86 29.51
N ILE A 489 6.77 9.63 28.63
CA ILE A 489 6.62 8.76 27.45
C ILE A 489 6.29 7.32 27.89
N SER A 490 7.02 6.81 28.90
CA SER A 490 6.81 5.46 29.43
C SER A 490 5.46 5.30 30.13
N ALA A 491 5.03 6.31 30.88
CA ALA A 491 3.72 6.31 31.53
C ALA A 491 2.58 6.31 30.51
N ALA A 492 2.68 7.15 29.47
CA ALA A 492 1.72 7.16 28.36
C ALA A 492 1.70 5.79 27.65
N ALA A 493 2.87 5.21 27.38
CA ALA A 493 2.97 3.91 26.71
C ALA A 493 2.39 2.76 27.55
N GLY A 494 2.42 2.87 28.87
CA GLY A 494 1.81 1.90 29.79
C GLY A 494 0.28 1.89 29.78
N ASN A 495 -0.36 2.94 29.25
CA ASN A 495 -1.82 2.99 29.18
C ASN A 495 -2.37 2.08 28.07
N PRO A 496 -3.50 1.38 28.31
CA PRO A 496 -4.17 0.62 27.27
C PRO A 496 -4.64 1.57 26.16
N VAL A 497 -4.59 1.08 24.91
CA VAL A 497 -5.20 1.79 23.77
C VAL A 497 -6.70 1.85 23.99
N ALA A 498 -7.28 3.06 23.93
CA ALA A 498 -8.72 3.20 24.00
C ALA A 498 -9.33 2.57 22.73
N THR A 499 -10.13 1.52 22.89
CA THR A 499 -10.89 0.95 21.77
C THR A 499 -11.99 1.93 21.37
N PRO A 500 -12.10 2.33 20.09
CA PRO A 500 -13.23 3.09 19.61
C PRO A 500 -14.54 2.38 19.94
N ALA A 501 -15.58 3.14 20.31
CA ALA A 501 -16.88 2.56 20.59
C ALA A 501 -17.41 1.85 19.33
N ALA A 502 -17.69 0.54 19.44
CA ALA A 502 -18.28 -0.21 18.33
C ALA A 502 -19.61 0.44 17.92
N SER A 503 -19.72 0.86 16.67
CA SER A 503 -20.98 1.31 16.10
C SER A 503 -21.92 0.10 16.04
N SER A 504 -22.90 0.03 16.94
CA SER A 504 -23.96 -0.97 16.88
C SER A 504 -24.86 -0.68 15.68
N VAL A 505 -24.55 -1.31 14.54
CA VAL A 505 -25.50 -1.39 13.43
C VAL A 505 -26.60 -2.35 13.86
N SER A 506 -27.66 -1.83 14.46
CA SER A 506 -28.88 -2.60 14.67
C SER A 506 -29.56 -2.81 13.32
N SER A 507 -29.28 -3.95 12.69
CA SER A 507 -30.09 -4.47 11.59
C SER A 507 -31.45 -4.88 12.14
N ALA A 508 -32.41 -3.96 12.15
CA ALA A 508 -33.81 -4.30 12.38
C ALA A 508 -34.32 -5.07 11.16
N ALA A 509 -34.21 -6.40 11.21
CA ALA A 509 -34.93 -7.28 10.31
C ALA A 509 -36.43 -7.14 10.60
N ALA A 510 -37.17 -6.57 9.65
CA ALA A 510 -38.62 -6.54 9.70
C ALA A 510 -39.18 -7.96 9.55
N SER A 511 -39.62 -8.56 10.64
CA SER A 511 -40.48 -9.75 10.63
C SER A 511 -41.93 -9.31 10.58
N VAL A 512 -42.53 -9.49 9.40
CA VAL A 512 -43.98 -9.39 9.20
C VAL A 512 -44.63 -10.65 9.76
N THR A 513 -45.48 -10.49 10.76
CA THR A 513 -46.48 -11.50 11.14
C THR A 513 -47.83 -10.83 11.33
N THR A 514 -48.76 -11.21 10.45
CA THR A 514 -50.17 -10.85 10.48
C THR A 514 -50.95 -11.79 11.40
N THR A 515 -51.64 -11.27 12.41
CA THR A 515 -52.96 -11.77 12.88
C THR A 515 -53.60 -10.79 13.89
N ALA A 516 -54.79 -10.29 13.55
CA ALA A 516 -55.73 -9.53 14.39
C ALA A 516 -56.53 -10.49 15.34
N PRO A 517 -57.52 -10.08 16.19
CA PRO A 517 -58.16 -8.76 16.36
C PRO A 517 -58.52 -8.35 17.83
N GLY A 518 -59.02 -7.11 18.02
CA GLY A 518 -60.04 -6.84 19.07
C GLY A 518 -59.93 -5.52 19.85
N GLY A 519 -60.92 -4.63 19.64
CA GLY A 519 -61.58 -3.94 20.76
C GLY A 519 -61.12 -2.52 21.16
N ALA A 520 -61.75 -1.53 20.54
CA ALA A 520 -62.30 -0.28 21.13
C ALA A 520 -61.47 0.58 22.11
N PHE A 521 -61.18 1.81 21.69
CA PHE A 521 -61.03 2.96 22.59
C PHE A 521 -61.99 4.08 22.19
N ALA A 522 -62.84 4.47 23.13
CA ALA A 522 -63.68 5.65 23.06
C ALA A 522 -63.07 6.79 23.90
N ALA A 523 -63.00 7.96 23.25
CA ALA A 523 -63.20 9.32 23.73
C ALA A 523 -62.35 9.89 24.90
N LEU A 524 -61.59 10.94 24.55
CA LEU A 524 -61.33 12.12 25.38
C LEU A 524 -61.54 13.37 24.53
N PRO A 525 -62.25 14.42 25.00
CA PRO A 525 -62.29 15.69 24.29
C PRO A 525 -61.54 16.84 25.02
N SER A 526 -60.87 17.66 24.18
CA SER A 526 -60.80 19.16 24.17
C SER A 526 -60.22 19.90 25.40
N ASN A 527 -59.45 20.99 25.33
CA ASN A 527 -59.18 22.05 24.32
C ASN A 527 -57.94 22.85 24.86
N ALA A 528 -57.15 23.70 24.18
CA ALA A 528 -57.33 24.57 23.02
C ALA A 528 -55.97 25.12 22.47
N THR A 529 -55.77 25.02 21.14
CA THR A 529 -55.34 26.01 20.10
C THR A 529 -54.36 27.17 20.44
N ALA A 530 -53.18 27.34 19.81
CA ALA A 530 -52.78 27.63 18.39
C ALA A 530 -52.79 29.14 18.02
N PRO A 531 -52.25 29.61 16.87
CA PRO A 531 -50.89 29.51 16.29
C PRO A 531 -50.39 30.87 15.69
N TYR A 532 -49.14 30.97 15.18
CA TYR A 532 -48.77 32.01 14.20
C TYR A 532 -47.73 31.54 13.14
N PRO A 533 -47.81 31.96 11.85
CA PRO A 533 -47.04 31.43 10.72
C PRO A 533 -46.11 32.47 10.03
N ALA A 534 -45.56 32.07 8.87
CA ALA A 534 -44.47 32.66 8.07
C ALA A 534 -44.80 33.88 7.17
N GLY A 535 -43.75 34.61 6.74
CA GLY A 535 -43.55 35.06 5.35
C GLY A 535 -43.56 36.56 4.98
N ASN A 536 -42.46 37.02 4.35
CA ASN A 536 -42.28 38.07 3.31
C ASN A 536 -42.42 39.61 3.59
N GLY A 537 -41.41 40.38 3.17
CA GLY A 537 -41.58 41.62 2.36
C GLY A 537 -41.22 43.02 2.93
N THR A 538 -40.09 43.58 2.46
CA THR A 538 -39.79 45.01 2.11
C THR A 538 -39.73 46.17 3.15
N ALA A 539 -38.73 47.04 2.93
CA ALA A 539 -38.19 48.25 3.61
C ALA A 539 -39.19 49.40 3.98
N PRO A 540 -38.84 50.57 4.60
CA PRO A 540 -37.50 51.20 4.79
C PRO A 540 -37.23 52.13 6.04
N TYR A 541 -36.01 52.71 6.09
CA TYR A 541 -35.51 54.00 6.66
C TYR A 541 -35.67 54.42 8.16
N ALA A 542 -34.49 54.69 8.78
CA ALA A 542 -34.03 55.96 9.40
C ALA A 542 -34.06 56.24 10.93
N ASN A 543 -32.83 56.52 11.43
CA ASN A 543 -32.33 57.63 12.29
C ASN A 543 -32.50 57.72 13.83
N GLY A 544 -31.33 57.86 14.50
CA GLY A 544 -31.04 58.70 15.68
C GLY A 544 -31.30 58.06 17.06
N THR A 545 -30.49 58.20 18.13
CA THR A 545 -29.30 59.02 18.47
C THR A 545 -28.74 58.53 19.84
N ALA A 546 -27.40 58.40 19.93
CA ALA A 546 -26.39 58.62 21.02
C ALA A 546 -26.79 58.80 22.53
N PRO A 547 -25.90 58.60 23.55
CA PRO A 547 -24.42 58.84 23.51
C PRO A 547 -23.43 57.95 24.34
N CYS A 548 -22.13 58.09 23.98
CA CYS A 548 -20.80 58.05 24.69
C CYS A 548 -20.55 57.10 25.89
N SER A 549 -19.39 56.44 26.05
CA SER A 549 -18.00 56.98 25.97
C SER A 549 -16.88 55.96 25.63
N THR A 550 -16.05 56.36 24.66
CA THR A 550 -14.58 56.24 24.44
C THR A 550 -13.73 55.02 24.83
N ILE A 551 -13.07 54.53 23.76
CA ILE A 551 -11.89 53.66 23.58
C ILE A 551 -10.58 54.47 23.65
N THR A 552 -9.44 53.83 23.93
CA THR A 552 -8.18 54.15 23.24
C THR A 552 -7.30 52.91 23.04
N LEU A 553 -6.94 52.62 21.78
CA LEU A 553 -5.61 52.15 21.37
C LEU A 553 -5.43 52.36 19.85
N THR A 554 -4.53 53.28 19.54
CA THR A 554 -3.91 53.66 18.25
C THR A 554 -2.98 52.54 17.76
N SER A 555 -2.58 52.36 16.50
CA SER A 555 -2.46 53.22 15.32
C SER A 555 -2.35 52.39 14.03
N LEU A 556 -2.63 53.05 12.91
CA LEU A 556 -2.64 52.57 11.52
C LEU A 556 -1.26 52.50 10.83
N ILE A 557 -1.28 51.71 9.77
CA ILE A 557 -0.36 51.47 8.64
C ILE A 557 0.12 52.77 7.94
N PRO A 558 1.25 52.72 7.19
CA PRO A 558 1.22 53.26 5.84
C PRO A 558 1.67 52.24 4.77
N ILE A 559 0.85 52.16 3.72
CA ILE A 559 1.14 51.51 2.44
C ILE A 559 2.03 52.48 1.66
N SER A 560 3.13 51.99 1.08
CA SER A 560 3.83 52.70 0.01
C SER A 560 4.18 51.74 -1.12
N THR A 561 3.73 52.15 -2.30
CA THR A 561 4.01 51.63 -3.63
C THR A 561 5.42 52.03 -4.07
N ILE A 562 6.23 51.09 -4.59
CA ILE A 562 7.38 51.44 -5.43
C ILE A 562 7.39 50.56 -6.68
N SER A 563 7.30 51.26 -7.81
CA SER A 563 7.46 50.77 -9.17
C SER A 563 8.92 50.47 -9.50
N SER A 564 9.08 49.59 -10.46
CA SER A 564 10.29 49.20 -11.17
C SER A 564 11.20 50.37 -11.54
N ALA A 565 12.50 50.22 -11.26
CA ALA A 565 13.56 50.99 -11.92
C ALA A 565 14.58 50.02 -12.53
N VAL A 566 14.60 50.03 -13.85
CA VAL A 566 15.58 49.37 -14.71
C VAL A 566 16.89 50.15 -14.63
N ALA A 567 18.01 49.48 -14.35
CA ALA A 567 19.34 50.02 -14.60
C ALA A 567 20.21 48.94 -15.28
N SER A 568 20.21 49.03 -16.60
CA SER A 568 21.16 48.44 -17.52
C SER A 568 22.56 49.04 -17.35
N THR A 569 23.58 48.19 -17.17
CA THR A 569 24.94 48.48 -17.67
C THR A 569 25.51 47.21 -18.31
N THR A 570 26.12 47.41 -19.48
CA THR A 570 26.58 46.41 -20.45
C THR A 570 28.14 46.28 -20.40
N PRO A 571 28.86 45.64 -21.35
CA PRO A 571 29.58 44.39 -21.07
C PRO A 571 31.10 44.45 -21.40
N VAL A 572 31.91 43.59 -20.77
CA VAL A 572 33.28 43.25 -21.24
C VAL A 572 33.59 41.86 -20.64
N GLY A 573 34.16 40.84 -21.29
CA GLY A 573 34.79 40.64 -22.60
C GLY A 573 35.55 39.30 -22.50
N ALA A 574 35.57 38.53 -23.58
CA ALA A 574 36.04 37.15 -23.65
C ALA A 574 37.58 36.98 -23.70
N SER A 575 38.09 35.80 -23.31
CA SER A 575 39.28 35.11 -23.88
C SER A 575 39.38 33.66 -23.31
N THR A 576 39.05 32.60 -24.06
CA THR A 576 39.93 31.70 -24.85
C THR A 576 41.00 30.88 -24.10
N GLY A 577 40.91 29.54 -24.20
CA GLY A 577 42.08 28.64 -24.30
C GLY A 577 42.04 27.35 -23.46
N PRO A 578 42.59 26.21 -23.92
CA PRO A 578 41.94 24.88 -23.83
C PRO A 578 42.75 23.76 -23.14
N GLY A 579 42.10 22.61 -22.89
CA GLY A 579 42.72 21.30 -22.61
C GLY A 579 41.92 20.49 -21.58
N GLY A 580 41.63 19.20 -21.71
CA GLY A 580 41.96 18.18 -22.69
C GLY A 580 41.24 16.89 -22.27
N ILE A 581 40.70 16.16 -23.24
CA ILE A 581 39.99 14.88 -23.11
C ILE A 581 41.01 13.75 -22.96
N LEU A 582 40.79 12.81 -22.04
CA LEU A 582 41.45 11.50 -22.04
C LEU A 582 40.40 10.40 -21.89
N VAL A 583 40.19 9.68 -22.99
CA VAL A 583 39.49 8.40 -23.10
C VAL A 583 40.56 7.32 -23.06
N ALA A 584 40.39 6.29 -22.23
CA ALA A 584 41.17 5.07 -22.28
C ALA A 584 40.25 3.85 -22.34
N THR A 585 40.39 3.13 -23.45
CA THR A 585 39.77 1.85 -23.81
C THR A 585 40.56 0.67 -23.23
N GLY A 586 39.87 -0.39 -22.80
CA GLY A 586 40.52 -1.67 -22.51
C GLY A 586 39.53 -2.83 -22.26
N THR A 587 39.50 -3.80 -23.19
CA THR A 587 38.94 -5.16 -23.05
C THR A 587 39.97 -6.15 -23.66
N PRO A 588 39.79 -7.50 -23.59
CA PRO A 588 40.28 -8.36 -22.52
C PRO A 588 41.29 -9.44 -23.02
N THR A 589 41.94 -10.16 -22.11
CA THR A 589 42.82 -11.31 -22.44
C THR A 589 42.27 -12.64 -21.94
N THR A 590 42.30 -13.64 -22.83
CA THR A 590 41.95 -15.06 -22.67
C THR A 590 43.13 -15.93 -22.24
N SER A 591 42.86 -17.08 -21.59
CA SER A 591 43.61 -18.34 -21.82
C SER A 591 42.83 -19.58 -21.36
N ALA A 592 42.95 -20.65 -22.14
CA ALA A 592 42.29 -21.95 -22.05
C ALA A 592 43.27 -23.05 -21.59
N ASN A 593 42.77 -24.18 -21.04
CA ASN A 593 43.06 -25.52 -21.59
C ASN A 593 42.26 -26.69 -20.95
N ASN A 594 42.30 -27.80 -21.69
CA ASN A 594 41.34 -28.91 -21.86
C ASN A 594 41.74 -30.24 -21.16
N GLY A 595 40.82 -31.21 -21.05
CA GLY A 595 41.15 -32.66 -20.96
C GLY A 595 40.14 -33.56 -20.23
N GLY A 596 39.48 -34.49 -20.94
CA GLY A 596 38.61 -35.57 -20.38
C GLY A 596 39.05 -36.98 -20.79
N VAL A 597 38.38 -38.06 -20.31
CA VAL A 597 38.15 -39.41 -20.91
C VAL A 597 37.18 -40.27 -20.03
N VAL A 598 36.51 -41.25 -20.66
CA VAL A 598 35.26 -42.03 -20.40
C VAL A 598 35.48 -43.45 -19.81
N SER A 599 34.49 -44.08 -19.11
CA SER A 599 34.13 -45.53 -19.20
C SER A 599 32.78 -45.93 -18.49
N GLN A 600 32.19 -47.09 -18.87
CA GLN A 600 30.77 -47.54 -18.73
C GLN A 600 30.41 -48.50 -17.54
N SER A 601 29.12 -48.44 -17.11
CA SER A 601 28.11 -49.42 -16.55
C SER A 601 28.45 -50.58 -15.56
N PRO A 602 27.59 -50.93 -14.55
CA PRO A 602 26.37 -51.77 -14.74
C PRO A 602 25.14 -51.52 -13.80
N LEU A 603 23.98 -52.12 -14.15
CA LEU A 603 22.67 -52.14 -13.43
C LEU A 603 22.66 -53.02 -12.16
N PRO A 604 21.80 -52.73 -11.15
CA PRO A 604 21.33 -53.77 -10.22
C PRO A 604 19.80 -53.86 -9.97
N ALA A 605 19.43 -54.98 -9.35
CA ALA A 605 18.15 -55.70 -9.33
C ALA A 605 16.92 -55.04 -8.66
N THR A 606 15.74 -55.47 -9.10
CA THR A 606 14.40 -55.09 -8.58
C THR A 606 14.00 -55.87 -7.33
N THR A 607 13.73 -55.18 -6.22
CA THR A 607 12.92 -55.66 -5.09
C THR A 607 11.45 -55.29 -5.29
N SER A 608 10.54 -56.26 -5.13
CA SER A 608 9.08 -56.03 -5.18
C SER A 608 8.52 -55.81 -3.78
N THR A 609 7.96 -54.63 -3.53
CA THR A 609 7.16 -54.33 -2.33
C THR A 609 5.69 -54.29 -2.74
N GLN A 610 4.87 -55.18 -2.19
CA GLN A 610 3.41 -55.08 -2.39
C GLN A 610 2.80 -54.19 -1.31
N VAL A 611 2.01 -53.24 -1.77
CA VAL A 611 1.27 -52.28 -0.95
C VAL A 611 -0.21 -52.50 -1.21
N SER A 612 -0.99 -52.74 -0.16
CA SER A 612 -2.45 -52.88 -0.24
C SER A 612 -3.11 -51.80 0.61
N VAL A 613 -4.14 -51.17 0.04
CA VAL A 613 -4.98 -50.15 0.69
C VAL A 613 -6.36 -50.77 0.89
N ASN A 614 -6.84 -50.82 2.13
CA ASN A 614 -8.23 -51.21 2.38
C ASN A 614 -9.17 -50.01 2.23
N GLY A 615 -10.47 -50.27 2.03
CA GLY A 615 -11.50 -49.28 1.69
C GLY A 615 -11.75 -48.13 2.68
N ALA A 616 -10.91 -47.98 3.71
CA ALA A 616 -10.86 -46.84 4.63
C ALA A 616 -9.57 -45.99 4.49
N GLY A 617 -8.73 -46.23 3.47
CA GLY A 617 -7.56 -45.40 3.17
C GLY A 617 -6.33 -45.62 4.05
N VAL A 618 -6.30 -46.66 4.90
CA VAL A 618 -5.14 -46.96 5.76
C VAL A 618 -4.17 -47.93 5.09
N LEU A 619 -2.88 -47.58 5.10
CA LEU A 619 -1.79 -48.31 4.45
C LEU A 619 -1.17 -49.38 5.36
N THR A 620 -0.96 -50.61 4.85
CA THR A 620 -0.12 -51.62 5.51
C THR A 620 0.96 -52.12 4.54
N VAL A 621 2.23 -52.07 4.94
CA VAL A 621 3.38 -52.49 4.11
C VAL A 621 4.03 -53.72 4.75
N ARG A 622 4.23 -54.79 3.97
CA ARG A 622 5.06 -55.96 4.37
C ARG A 622 6.23 -56.10 3.40
N SER A 623 7.45 -56.19 3.95
CA SER A 623 8.68 -56.42 3.18
C SER A 623 9.40 -57.67 3.70
N THR A 624 9.66 -58.64 2.82
CA THR A 624 10.61 -59.74 3.04
C THR A 624 11.98 -59.34 2.52
N VAL A 625 13.02 -59.37 3.36
CA VAL A 625 14.41 -59.12 2.95
C VAL A 625 15.24 -60.35 3.30
N ALA A 626 15.83 -61.00 2.29
CA ALA A 626 16.97 -61.89 2.45
C ALA A 626 18.24 -61.02 2.54
N GLY A 627 18.97 -61.13 3.65
CA GLY A 627 19.93 -60.12 4.08
C GLY A 627 21.34 -60.21 3.49
N LEU A 628 22.12 -59.15 3.74
CA LEU A 628 23.43 -59.19 4.41
C LEU A 628 23.81 -57.77 4.87
N ALA A 629 24.52 -57.68 5.98
CA ALA A 629 24.79 -56.47 6.77
C ALA A 629 26.09 -55.71 6.41
N MET A 630 26.13 -54.40 6.68
CA MET A 630 27.24 -53.59 7.28
C MET A 630 26.86 -52.09 7.19
N VAL A 631 26.55 -51.36 8.28
CA VAL A 631 27.40 -50.67 9.30
C VAL A 631 27.85 -49.24 8.94
N PHE A 632 27.10 -48.29 9.54
CA PHE A 632 27.44 -47.01 10.24
C PHE A 632 27.95 -45.70 9.60
N ALA A 633 27.44 -44.64 10.27
CA ALA A 633 27.80 -43.22 10.36
C ALA A 633 27.36 -42.34 9.17
N GLY A 634 26.47 -41.35 9.29
CA GLY A 634 26.17 -40.47 10.42
C GLY A 634 26.73 -39.09 10.11
N PHE A 635 25.88 -38.13 9.73
CA PHE A 635 25.85 -36.79 10.31
C PHE A 635 24.70 -35.97 9.69
N LEU A 636 23.99 -35.34 10.61
CA LEU A 636 22.89 -34.40 10.49
C LEU A 636 23.44 -33.03 10.06
N LEU A 637 22.70 -32.27 9.24
CA LEU A 637 22.52 -30.81 9.41
C LEU A 637 21.51 -30.23 8.39
N LEU A 638 20.49 -29.60 8.99
CA LEU A 638 19.54 -28.57 8.53
C LEU A 638 18.63 -28.87 7.32
#